data_AF-A0A250KXJ9-F1
#
_entry.id   AF-A0A250KXJ9-F1
#
_cell.length_a   1.000
_cell.length_b   1.000
_cell.length_c   1.000
_cell.angle_alpha   90.00
_cell.angle_beta   90.00
_cell.angle_gamma   90.00
#
_symmetry.space_group_name_H-M   'P 1'
#
loop_
_entity.id
_entity.type
_entity.pdbx_description
1 polymer ?
#
loop_
_entity_poly.entity_id
_entity_poly.type
_entity_poly.pdbx_seq_one_letter_code
_entity_poly.pdbx_strand_id
1 'polypeptide(L)'
;MDAFLNIDRAAYRFPWIERFLASKALELVKDGRILHRNLRREFLTEVELMRKVRESGIADLSQIQAAYMEGDGTISVIKRGS
;
A
#
# COMPACT_ATOMS: atom_id res chain seq x y z
N MET A 1 7.68 19.87 -21.34
CA MET A 1 8.93 19.17 -21.00
C MET A 1 9.69 20.09 -20.06
N ASP A 2 9.75 19.94 -18.74
CA ASP A 2 9.58 18.77 -17.88
C ASP A 2 9.12 19.22 -16.48
N ALA A 3 7.81 19.28 -16.24
CA ALA A 3 7.28 19.56 -14.90
C ALA A 3 7.66 18.43 -13.91
N PHE A 4 7.97 17.24 -14.42
CA PHE A 4 8.40 16.08 -13.65
C PHE A 4 9.82 16.23 -13.06
N LEU A 5 10.75 16.88 -13.76
CA LEU A 5 12.15 17.00 -13.33
C LEU A 5 12.35 17.90 -12.09
N ASN A 6 11.44 18.86 -11.87
CA ASN A 6 11.53 19.79 -10.74
C ASN A 6 10.95 19.21 -9.43
N ILE A 7 10.07 18.22 -9.52
CA ILE A 7 9.48 17.57 -8.35
C ILE A 7 10.54 16.72 -7.63
N ASP A 8 11.39 16.02 -8.39
CA ASP A 8 12.47 15.20 -7.83
C ASP A 8 13.46 16.04 -7.00
N ARG A 9 13.83 17.23 -7.49
CA ARG A 9 14.76 18.14 -6.79
C ARG A 9 14.14 18.79 -5.57
N ALA A 10 12.83 19.07 -5.60
CA ALA A 10 12.09 19.63 -4.47
C ALA A 10 11.89 18.58 -3.36
N ALA A 11 11.60 17.32 -3.72
CA ALA A 11 11.49 16.20 -2.78
C ALA A 11 12.82 15.96 -2.02
N TYR A 12 13.96 16.03 -2.71
CA TYR A 12 15.29 15.91 -2.10
C TYR A 12 15.66 17.07 -1.16
N ARG A 13 15.12 18.29 -1.41
CA ARG A 13 15.42 19.49 -0.62
C ARG A 13 14.50 19.64 0.60
N PHE A 14 13.31 19.07 0.54
CA PHE A 14 12.27 19.23 1.55
C PHE A 14 11.66 17.85 1.88
N PRO A 15 12.18 17.14 2.90
CA PRO A 15 11.69 15.81 3.31
C PRO A 15 10.20 15.75 3.67
N TRP A 16 9.59 16.92 3.89
CA TRP A 16 8.17 17.03 4.18
C TRP A 16 7.29 16.94 2.92
N ILE A 17 7.81 17.25 1.73
CA ILE A 17 7.11 17.12 0.44
C ILE A 17 7.05 15.64 0.04
N GLU A 18 8.15 14.90 0.19
CA GLU A 18 8.17 13.44 0.06
C GLU A 18 7.15 12.80 1.02
N ARG A 19 7.08 13.26 2.26
CA ARG A 19 6.15 12.74 3.29
C ARG A 19 4.67 13.11 3.06
N PHE A 20 4.38 14.06 2.17
CA PHE A 20 3.02 14.46 1.80
C PHE A 20 2.58 13.82 0.47
N LEU A 21 3.52 13.57 -0.44
CA LEU A 21 3.31 12.86 -1.72
C LEU A 21 3.36 11.33 -1.56
N ALA A 22 4.24 10.84 -0.69
CA ALA A 22 4.20 9.47 -0.19
C ALA A 22 3.15 9.41 0.90
N SER A 23 1.88 9.26 0.54
CA SER A 23 0.88 8.71 1.45
C SER A 23 1.49 7.44 2.03
N LYS A 24 1.92 7.49 3.29
CA LYS A 24 2.68 6.40 3.92
C LYS A 24 1.87 5.12 3.76
N ALA A 25 2.47 4.12 3.12
CA ALA A 25 1.87 2.82 2.91
C ALA A 25 1.14 2.36 4.19
N LEU A 26 -0.15 2.04 4.07
CA LEU A 26 -0.97 1.66 5.22
C LEU A 26 -1.13 0.14 5.23
N GLU A 27 -0.63 -0.50 6.29
CA GLU A 27 -0.76 -1.95 6.47
C GLU A 27 -2.24 -2.34 6.56
N LEU A 28 -2.70 -3.23 5.68
CA LEU A 28 -4.08 -3.72 5.62
C LEU A 28 -4.21 -5.14 6.15
N VAL A 29 -3.17 -5.96 5.99
CA VAL A 29 -3.10 -7.34 6.48
C VAL A 29 -1.80 -7.51 7.23
N LYS A 30 -1.86 -8.12 8.40
CA LYS A 30 -0.70 -8.51 9.21
C LYS A 30 -0.83 -9.95 9.64
N ASP A 31 0.14 -10.78 9.27
CA ASP A 31 0.17 -12.20 9.59
C ASP A 31 -1.14 -12.92 9.22
N GLY A 32 -1.66 -12.63 8.04
CA GLY A 32 -2.93 -13.17 7.52
C GLY A 32 -4.20 -12.66 8.21
N ARG A 33 -4.09 -11.67 9.10
CA ARG A 33 -5.25 -11.02 9.75
C ARG A 33 -5.51 -9.66 9.13
N ILE A 34 -6.76 -9.41 8.78
CA ILE A 34 -7.20 -8.11 8.24
C ILE A 34 -7.21 -7.06 9.36
N LEU A 35 -6.62 -5.91 9.10
CA LEU A 35 -6.66 -4.74 9.95
C LEU A 35 -7.87 -3.87 9.57
N HIS A 36 -9.08 -4.25 9.99
CA HIS A 36 -10.33 -3.58 9.58
C HIS A 36 -10.34 -2.07 9.90
N ARG A 37 -9.62 -1.63 10.93
CA ARG A 37 -9.47 -0.18 11.22
C ARG A 37 -8.79 0.55 10.07
N ASN A 38 -7.80 -0.07 9.44
CA ASN A 38 -7.05 0.51 8.33
C ASN A 38 -7.83 0.41 7.02
N LEU A 39 -8.58 -0.68 6.79
CA LEU A 39 -9.57 -0.74 5.71
C LEU A 39 -10.54 0.44 5.73
N ARG A 40 -11.10 0.75 6.91
CA ARG A 40 -12.02 1.91 7.06
C ARG A 40 -11.35 3.24 6.76
N ARG A 41 -10.05 3.40 7.05
CA ARG A 41 -9.31 4.63 6.76
C ARG A 41 -9.12 4.86 5.27
N GLU A 42 -8.99 3.77 4.51
CA GLU A 42 -8.81 3.78 3.06
C GLU A 42 -10.13 3.60 2.29
N PHE A 43 -11.28 3.61 3.00
CA PHE A 43 -12.60 3.33 2.42
C PHE A 43 -12.66 2.01 1.63
N LEU A 44 -11.83 1.03 2.01
CA LEU A 44 -11.68 -0.24 1.32
C LEU A 44 -12.54 -1.32 1.96
N THR A 45 -13.28 -2.08 1.15
CA THR A 45 -14.02 -3.26 1.63
C THR A 45 -13.13 -4.49 1.68
N GLU A 46 -13.50 -5.49 2.48
CA GLU A 46 -12.80 -6.78 2.49
C GLU A 46 -12.87 -7.49 1.13
N VAL A 47 -13.99 -7.35 0.42
CA VAL A 47 -14.17 -7.90 -0.92
C VAL A 47 -13.14 -7.30 -1.89
N GLU A 48 -12.94 -5.99 -1.82
CA GLU A 48 -12.00 -5.30 -2.69
C GLU A 48 -10.54 -5.57 -2.32
N LEU A 49 -10.21 -5.62 -1.03
CA LEU A 49 -8.93 -6.12 -0.54
C LEU A 49 -8.65 -7.51 -1.13
N MET A 50 -9.58 -8.45 -0.98
CA MET A 50 -9.43 -9.82 -1.47
C MET A 50 -9.39 -9.93 -2.99
N ARG A 51 -9.99 -8.97 -3.71
CA ARG A 51 -9.86 -8.89 -5.18
C ARG A 51 -8.42 -8.55 -5.57
N LYS A 52 -7.88 -7.48 -5.00
CA LYS A 52 -6.50 -7.01 -5.24
C LYS A 52 -5.44 -8.03 -4.79
N VAL A 53 -5.67 -8.69 -3.64
CA VAL A 53 -4.81 -9.80 -3.18
C VAL A 53 -4.81 -10.95 -4.19
N ARG A 54 -5.96 -11.30 -4.77
CA ARG A 54 -6.04 -12.33 -5.82
C ARG A 54 -5.39 -11.92 -7.13
N GLU A 55 -5.47 -10.65 -7.50
CA GLU A 55 -4.73 -10.10 -8.65
C GLU A 55 -3.20 -10.26 -8.48
N SER A 56 -2.69 -10.29 -7.24
CA SER A 56 -1.28 -10.60 -6.93
C SER A 56 -0.92 -12.10 -6.93
N GLY A 57 -1.86 -12.97 -7.32
CA GLY A 57 -1.67 -14.41 -7.37
C GLY A 57 -1.73 -15.13 -6.02
N ILE A 58 -2.35 -14.51 -5.00
CA ILE A 58 -2.53 -15.09 -3.66
C ILE A 58 -4.01 -15.36 -3.43
N ALA A 59 -4.34 -16.61 -3.13
CA ALA A 59 -5.74 -17.02 -2.91
C ALA A 59 -6.16 -16.93 -1.43
N ASP A 60 -5.20 -17.00 -0.50
CA ASP A 60 -5.46 -17.16 0.93
C ASP A 60 -4.60 -16.19 1.76
N LEU A 61 -5.23 -15.49 2.71
CA LEU A 61 -4.55 -14.52 3.57
C LEU A 61 -3.50 -15.17 4.48
N SER A 62 -3.62 -16.45 4.83
CA SER A 62 -2.62 -17.17 5.63
C SER A 62 -1.23 -17.20 4.98
N GLN A 63 -1.18 -17.06 3.65
CA GLN A 63 0.06 -16.99 2.87
C GLN A 63 0.73 -15.61 2.96
N ILE A 64 0.05 -14.61 3.54
CA ILE A 64 0.51 -13.23 3.62
C ILE A 64 1.14 -12.95 4.99
N GLN A 65 2.37 -12.44 4.97
CA GLN A 65 3.01 -11.84 6.14
C GLN A 65 2.52 -10.40 6.33
N ALA A 66 2.50 -9.60 5.28
CA ALA A 66 1.97 -8.24 5.30
C ALA A 66 1.39 -7.83 3.95
N ALA A 67 0.37 -6.98 3.94
CA ALA A 67 -0.09 -6.28 2.74
C ALA A 67 -0.33 -4.81 3.05
N TYR A 68 0.00 -3.91 2.13
CA TYR A 68 -0.10 -2.46 2.32
C TYR A 68 -0.93 -1.81 1.21
N MET A 69 -1.72 -0.79 1.55
CA MET A 69 -2.23 0.19 0.60
C MET A 69 -1.12 1.20 0.32
N GLU A 70 -0.69 1.30 -0.93
CA GLU A 70 0.28 2.30 -1.36
C GLU A 70 -0.43 3.63 -1.67
N GLY A 71 0.33 4.74 -1.70
CA GLY A 71 -0.22 6.08 -1.95
C GLY A 71 -0.88 6.28 -3.31
N ASP A 72 -0.64 5.37 -4.27
CA ASP A 72 -1.25 5.35 -5.60
C ASP A 72 -2.50 4.43 -5.69
N GLY A 73 -2.93 3.84 -4.58
CA GLY A 73 -4.07 2.92 -4.51
C GLY A 73 -3.78 1.48 -4.92
N THR A 74 -2.51 1.15 -5.20
CA THR A 74 -2.08 -0.24 -5.40
C THR A 74 -1.93 -0.97 -4.07
N ILE A 75 -1.90 -2.31 -4.11
CA ILE A 75 -1.60 -3.13 -2.94
C ILE A 75 -0.30 -3.88 -3.18
N SER A 76 0.66 -3.67 -2.28
CA SER A 76 1.87 -4.50 -2.19
C SER A 76 1.62 -5.66 -1.21
N VAL A 77 2.16 -6.85 -1.52
CA VAL A 77 2.00 -8.04 -0.67
C VAL A 77 3.34 -8.72 -0.43
N ILE A 78 3.62 -9.03 0.83
CA ILE A 78 4.75 -9.81 1.29
C ILE A 78 4.24 -11.20 1.67
N LYS A 79 4.69 -12.24 0.96
CA LYS A 79 4.32 -13.63 1.27
C LYS A 79 5.13 -14.15 2.45
N ARG A 80 4.57 -15.06 3.24
CA ARG A 80 5.34 -15.77 4.27
C ARG A 80 6.44 -16.61 3.60
N GLY A 81 7.65 -16.53 4.16
CA GLY A 81 8.80 -17.33 3.70
C GLY A 81 9.38 -16.89 2.34
N SER A 82 9.12 -15.64 1.93
CA SER A 82 9.79 -14.99 0.78
C SER A 82 11.23 -14.61 1.10
#